data_AF-A0A3C2ATL2-F1
#
_entry.id   AF-A0A3C2ATL2-F1
#
_cell.length_a   1.000
_cell.length_b   1.000
_cell.length_c   1.000
_cell.angle_alpha   90.00
_cell.angle_beta   90.00
_cell.angle_gamma   90.00
#
_symmetry.space_group_name_H-M   'P 1'
#
loop_
_entity.id
_entity.type
_entity.pdbx_description
1 polymer ?
#
loop_
_entity_poly.entity_id
_entity_poly.type
_entity_poly.pdbx_seq_one_letter_code
_entity_poly.pdbx_strand_id
1 'polypeptide(L)'
;DEQVWLNSEMPLAEVTDLLEPYPSEELNAYPISAAIKSPKTNGPELLRPIGQRLVPEYDYEIYSHLSLQGMGMTQARQRKLDLGF
;
A
#
# COMPACT_ATOMS: atom_id res chain seq x y z
N ASP A 1 -3.50 18.24 -13.96
CA ASP A 1 -4.68 17.71 -14.67
C ASP A 1 -6.01 18.13 -14.07
N GLU A 2 -6.27 17.92 -12.77
CA GLU A 2 -7.60 18.24 -12.17
C GLU A 2 -8.05 19.71 -12.40
N GLN A 3 -7.16 20.68 -12.21
CA GLN A 3 -7.49 22.10 -12.46
C GLN A 3 -7.77 22.40 -13.93
N VAL A 4 -7.10 21.69 -14.85
CA VAL A 4 -7.32 21.82 -16.29
C VAL A 4 -8.71 21.28 -16.65
N TRP A 5 -9.08 20.13 -16.09
CA TRP A 5 -10.39 19.51 -16.28
C TRP A 5 -11.56 20.37 -15.73
N LEU A 6 -11.35 21.03 -14.59
CA LEU A 6 -12.40 21.85 -13.95
C LEU A 6 -12.56 23.25 -14.57
N ASN A 7 -11.66 23.66 -15.49
CA ASN A 7 -11.69 24.99 -16.07
C ASN A 7 -12.60 25.06 -17.31
N SER A 8 -13.75 25.72 -17.17
CA SER A 8 -14.72 25.95 -18.26
C SER A 8 -14.22 26.84 -19.41
N GLU A 9 -13.14 27.60 -19.19
CA GLU A 9 -12.54 28.48 -20.20
C GLU A 9 -11.47 27.78 -21.04
N MET A 10 -11.15 26.52 -20.74
CA MET A 10 -10.11 25.76 -21.42
C MET A 10 -10.52 25.38 -22.85
N PRO A 11 -9.62 25.48 -23.85
CA PRO A 11 -9.91 25.00 -25.19
C PRO A 11 -10.23 23.50 -25.21
N LEU A 12 -11.20 23.10 -26.03
CA LEU A 12 -11.64 21.69 -26.14
C LEU A 12 -10.48 20.73 -26.42
N ALA A 13 -9.51 21.14 -27.25
CA ALA A 13 -8.36 20.32 -27.62
C ALA A 13 -7.53 19.90 -26.38
N GLU A 14 -7.28 20.84 -25.47
CA GLU A 14 -6.53 20.59 -24.23
C GLU A 14 -7.29 19.64 -23.30
N VAL A 15 -8.63 19.75 -23.26
CA VAL A 15 -9.47 18.87 -22.42
C VAL A 15 -9.49 17.45 -22.98
N THR A 16 -9.54 17.30 -24.31
CA THR A 16 -9.52 15.97 -24.95
C THR A 16 -8.18 15.27 -24.86
N ASP A 17 -7.08 16.03 -24.74
CA ASP A 17 -5.74 15.49 -24.54
C ASP A 17 -5.61 14.74 -23.20
N LEU A 18 -6.35 15.18 -22.18
CA LEU A 18 -6.41 14.51 -20.87
C LEU A 18 -7.11 13.13 -20.90
N LEU A 19 -7.86 12.82 -21.97
CA LEU A 19 -8.65 11.59 -22.06
C LEU A 19 -7.81 10.42 -22.59
N GLU A 20 -6.73 10.12 -21.88
CA GLU A 20 -5.87 8.97 -22.16
C GLU A 20 -6.02 7.87 -21.10
N PRO A 21 -5.78 6.60 -21.45
CA PRO A 21 -5.74 5.52 -20.47
C PRO A 21 -4.65 5.78 -19.43
N TYR A 22 -5.01 5.69 -18.15
CA TYR A 22 -4.04 5.82 -17.07
C TYR A 22 -3.01 4.67 -17.10
N PRO A 23 -1.72 4.92 -16.78
CA PRO A 23 -0.69 3.89 -16.81
C PRO A 23 -1.04 2.67 -15.94
N SER A 24 -1.04 1.48 -16.53
CA SER A 24 -1.41 0.25 -15.82
C SER A 24 -0.42 -0.15 -14.72
N GLU A 25 0.84 0.29 -14.82
CA GLU A 25 1.90 0.00 -13.86
C GLU A 25 1.72 0.76 -12.53
N GLU A 26 0.98 1.88 -12.57
CA GLU A 26 0.64 2.68 -11.38
C GLU A 26 -0.66 2.21 -10.71
N LEU A 27 -1.31 1.18 -11.25
CA LEU A 27 -2.57 0.63 -10.74
C LEU A 27 -2.41 -0.82 -10.29
N ASN A 28 -3.14 -1.18 -9.25
CA ASN A 28 -3.28 -2.57 -8.80
C ASN A 28 -4.75 -2.87 -8.49
N ALA A 29 -5.09 -4.15 -8.46
CA ALA A 29 -6.45 -4.62 -8.21
C ALA A 29 -6.44 -5.84 -7.29
N TYR A 30 -7.55 -6.02 -6.57
CA TYR A 30 -7.82 -7.21 -5.78
C TYR A 30 -9.30 -7.54 -5.82
N PRO A 31 -9.68 -8.83 -5.67
CA PRO A 31 -11.07 -9.21 -5.60
C PRO A 31 -11.69 -8.75 -4.28
N ILE A 32 -12.94 -8.27 -4.37
CA ILE A 32 -13.78 -7.85 -3.24
C ILE A 32 -15.12 -8.59 -3.24
N SER A 33 -15.85 -8.49 -2.12
CA SER A 33 -17.15 -9.14 -1.97
C SER A 33 -18.20 -8.63 -2.96
N ALA A 34 -19.05 -9.53 -3.47
CA ALA A 34 -20.19 -9.17 -4.31
C ALA A 34 -21.24 -8.29 -3.61
N ALA A 35 -21.16 -8.14 -2.28
CA ALA A 35 -22.02 -7.27 -1.50
C ALA A 35 -22.00 -5.81 -1.98
N ILE A 36 -20.87 -5.34 -2.54
CA ILE A 36 -20.72 -3.97 -3.05
C ILE A 36 -21.71 -3.62 -4.19
N LYS A 37 -22.27 -4.63 -4.85
CA LYS A 37 -23.27 -4.43 -5.93
C LYS A 37 -24.58 -3.84 -5.42
N SER A 38 -24.86 -3.93 -4.12
CA SER A 38 -26.07 -3.37 -3.54
C SER A 38 -25.86 -1.88 -3.22
N PRO A 39 -26.65 -0.96 -3.79
CA PRO A 39 -26.53 0.48 -3.49
C PRO A 39 -26.99 0.83 -2.06
N LYS A 40 -27.59 -0.12 -1.33
CA LYS A 40 -28.06 0.08 0.05
C LYS A 40 -26.96 -0.15 1.09
N THR A 41 -25.91 -0.88 0.72
CA THR A 41 -24.79 -1.18 1.61
C THR A 41 -23.74 -0.09 1.48
N ASN A 42 -23.32 0.47 2.62
CA ASN A 42 -22.30 1.49 2.72
C ASN A 42 -21.36 1.13 3.86
N GLY A 43 -20.06 1.17 3.61
CA GLY A 43 -19.07 0.92 4.65
C GLY A 43 -17.70 0.53 4.08
N PRO A 44 -16.61 0.78 4.83
CA PRO A 44 -15.25 0.44 4.39
C PRO A 44 -15.02 -1.07 4.23
N GLU A 45 -15.85 -1.90 4.87
CA GLU A 45 -15.78 -3.36 4.75
C GLU A 45 -16.03 -3.87 3.33
N LEU A 46 -16.72 -3.09 2.48
CA LEU A 46 -17.00 -3.45 1.10
C LEU A 46 -15.73 -3.46 0.23
N LEU A 47 -14.71 -2.70 0.64
CA LEU A 47 -13.41 -2.64 -0.02
C LEU A 47 -12.39 -3.61 0.60
N ARG A 48 -12.80 -4.46 1.55
CA ARG A 48 -11.90 -5.47 2.10
C ARG A 48 -11.58 -6.52 1.03
N PRO A 49 -10.30 -6.88 0.87
CA PRO A 49 -9.90 -7.91 -0.07
C PRO A 49 -10.45 -9.28 0.38
N ILE A 50 -10.99 -10.04 -0.55
CA ILE A 50 -11.39 -11.46 -0.34
C ILE A 50 -10.39 -12.45 -0.95
N GLY A 51 -9.34 -11.94 -1.58
CA GLY A 51 -8.30 -12.73 -2.27
C GLY A 51 -7.04 -11.91 -2.53
N GLN A 52 -6.11 -12.50 -3.27
CA GLN A 52 -4.81 -11.89 -3.53
C GLN A 52 -4.89 -10.74 -4.53
N ARG A 53 -3.97 -9.77 -4.39
CA ARG A 53 -3.77 -8.69 -5.37
C ARG A 53 -3.22 -9.24 -6.68
N LEU A 54 -3.50 -8.56 -7.78
CA LEU A 54 -3.04 -8.93 -9.12
C LEU A 54 -1.51 -8.86 -9.20
N VAL A 55 -0.94 -7.75 -8.72
CA VAL A 55 0.50 -7.59 -8.54
C VAL A 55 0.82 -7.77 -7.04
N PRO A 56 1.72 -8.70 -6.67
CA PRO A 56 2.12 -8.87 -5.28
C PRO A 56 2.93 -7.66 -4.82
N GLU A 57 2.47 -7.03 -3.73
CA GLU A 57 3.19 -5.95 -3.06
C GLU A 57 3.86 -6.53 -1.82
N TYR A 58 5.16 -6.22 -1.67
CA TYR A 58 5.95 -6.64 -0.52
C TYR A 58 6.06 -5.48 0.46
N ASP A 59 5.56 -5.68 1.67
CA ASP A 59 5.85 -4.78 2.77
C ASP A 59 7.16 -5.23 3.44
N TYR A 60 8.11 -4.30 3.58
CA TYR A 60 9.38 -4.56 4.24
C TYR A 60 9.36 -3.91 5.61
N GLU A 61 9.16 -4.71 6.66
CA GLU A 61 9.37 -4.24 8.02
C GLU A 61 10.86 -4.32 8.38
N ILE A 62 11.51 -3.16 8.45
CA ILE A 62 12.91 -3.07 8.88
C ILE A 62 12.96 -3.10 10.41
N TYR A 63 13.29 -4.27 10.97
CA TYR A 63 13.54 -4.40 12.40
C TYR A 63 14.96 -3.97 12.73
N SER A 64 15.12 -2.82 13.40
CA SER A 64 16.39 -2.42 14.01
C SER A 64 16.44 -2.89 15.46
N HIS A 65 17.25 -3.92 15.74
CA HIS A 65 17.54 -4.31 17.12
C HIS A 65 18.80 -3.57 17.60
N LEU A 66 18.65 -2.73 18.62
CA LEU A 66 19.78 -2.10 19.29
C LEU A 66 20.39 -3.11 20.27
N SER A 67 21.62 -3.57 20.00
CA SER A 67 22.37 -4.42 20.93
C SER A 67 23.50 -3.62 21.58
N LEU A 68 23.71 -3.81 22.89
CA LEU A 68 24.83 -3.21 23.60
C LEU A 68 26.13 -3.90 23.14
N GLN A 69 26.92 -3.22 22.33
CA GLN A 69 28.26 -3.67 21.94
C GLN A 69 29.31 -2.96 22.79
N GLY A 70 30.09 -3.71 23.57
CA GLY A 70 31.10 -3.17 24.49
C GLY A 70 30.77 -3.39 25.98
N MET A 71 31.48 -2.71 26.88
CA MET A 71 31.29 -2.80 28.36
C MET A 71 31.29 -4.24 28.93
N GLY A 72 31.99 -5.18 28.28
CA GLY A 72 32.00 -6.59 28.69
C GLY A 72 30.74 -7.39 28.32
N MET A 73 29.84 -6.84 27.50
CA MET A 73 28.82 -7.59 26.78
C MET A 73 29.43 -8.14 25.48
N THR A 74 29.59 -9.45 25.42
CA THR A 74 30.08 -10.19 24.25
C THR A 74 28.96 -11.06 23.69
N GLN A 75 29.07 -11.46 22.43
CA GLN A 75 28.09 -12.36 21.78
C GLN A 75 27.90 -13.68 22.55
N ALA A 76 28.97 -14.20 23.16
CA ALA A 76 28.89 -15.40 24.00
C ALA A 76 28.08 -15.18 25.29
N ARG A 77 28.17 -13.99 25.88
CA ARG A 77 27.41 -13.62 27.08
C ARG A 77 25.94 -13.38 26.76
N GLN A 78 25.65 -12.70 25.64
CA GLN A 78 24.28 -12.49 25.16
C GLN A 78 23.56 -13.82 24.93
N ARG A 79 24.22 -14.79 24.28
CA ARG A 79 23.65 -16.13 24.08
C ARG A 79 23.32 -16.87 25.37
N LYS A 80 24.11 -16.70 26.44
CA LYS A 80 23.81 -17.32 27.74
C LYS A 80 22.56 -16.71 28.38
N LEU A 81 22.43 -15.39 28.32
CA LEU A 81 21.25 -14.67 28.80
C LEU A 81 19.97 -15.07 28.04
N ASP A 82 20.03 -15.17 26.71
CA ASP A 82 18.88 -15.59 25.90
C ASP A 82 18.44 -17.04 26.18
N LEU A 83 19.37 -17.90 26.60
CA LEU A 83 19.10 -19.29 26.98
C LEU A 83 18.69 -19.45 28.45
N GLY A 84 18.57 -18.36 29.22
CA GLY A 84 18.04 -18.35 30.59
C GLY A 84 19.00 -18.88 31.66
N PHE A 85 20.32 -18.86 31.41
CA PHE A 85 21.35 -19.29 32.37
C PHE A 85 21.99 -18.13 33.13
#